data_AF-A0A955B4F7-F1
#
_entry.id   AF-A0A955B4F7-F1
#
_cell.length_a   1.000
_cell.length_b   1.000
_cell.length_c   1.000
_cell.angle_alpha   90.00
_cell.angle_beta   90.00
_cell.angle_gamma   90.00
#
_symmetry.space_group_name_H-M   'P 1'
#
loop_
_entity.id
_entity.type
_entity.pdbx_description
1 polymer ?
#
loop_
_entity_poly.entity_id
_entity_poly.type
_entity_poly.pdbx_seq_one_letter_code
_entity_poly.pdbx_strand_id
1 'polypeptide(L)'
;ETFNTLKNQDYHFEHNYGHGKINLSVVLAMLMMLTFLLDQTQEMSCPLFQAVHKKYTSRRAVWDHLRSHFRHFNFDSMRQLYEVMLDDLAMNLPPPTRASRRASLQASAARRLLDESTSASTRIYETESG
;
A
#
# COMPACT_ATOMS: atom_id res chain seq x y z
N GLU A 1 -19.19 9.56 -39.47
CA GLU A 1 -19.95 8.71 -38.53
C GLU A 1 -19.14 8.46 -37.24
N THR A 2 -18.99 9.48 -36.40
CA THR A 2 -18.18 9.42 -35.16
C THR A 2 -18.80 10.21 -34.01
N PHE A 3 -20.08 10.56 -34.12
CA PHE A 3 -20.80 11.38 -33.13
C PHE A 3 -21.99 10.66 -32.48
N ASN A 4 -22.36 9.48 -32.97
CA ASN A 4 -23.53 8.73 -32.49
C ASN A 4 -23.22 7.71 -31.39
N THR A 5 -21.95 7.39 -31.15
CA THR A 5 -21.53 6.48 -30.07
C THR A 5 -21.29 7.19 -28.73
N LEU A 6 -21.12 8.51 -28.71
CA LEU A 6 -20.94 9.27 -27.46
C LEU A 6 -22.27 9.64 -26.79
N LYS A 7 -23.40 9.55 -27.50
CA LYS A 7 -24.74 9.91 -26.98
C LYS A 7 -25.52 8.75 -26.38
N ASN A 8 -25.13 7.50 -26.65
CA ASN A 8 -25.83 6.29 -26.20
C ASN A 8 -25.24 5.65 -24.93
N GLN A 9 -24.22 6.27 -24.34
CA GLN A 9 -23.82 5.94 -22.98
C GLN A 9 -24.38 7.01 -22.07
N ASP A 10 -25.57 6.73 -21.53
CA ASP A 10 -26.18 7.34 -20.35
C ASP A 10 -25.27 7.19 -19.11
N TYR A 11 -24.02 7.65 -19.23
CA TYR A 11 -23.24 8.02 -18.08
C TYR A 11 -23.81 9.36 -17.64
N HIS A 12 -24.90 9.25 -16.88
CA HIS A 12 -25.51 10.28 -16.07
C HIS A 12 -24.49 10.79 -15.03
N PHE A 13 -23.43 11.46 -15.48
CA PHE A 13 -22.55 12.23 -14.63
C PHE A 13 -23.29 13.41 -14.00
N GLU A 14 -24.43 13.85 -14.55
CA GLU A 14 -25.25 14.87 -13.89
C GLU A 14 -26.10 14.32 -12.73
N HIS A 15 -26.47 13.03 -12.73
CA HIS A 15 -27.37 12.49 -11.70
C HIS A 15 -26.64 12.13 -10.39
N ASN A 16 -25.32 11.94 -10.42
CA ASN A 16 -24.50 11.77 -9.21
C ASN A 16 -23.95 13.11 -8.67
N TYR A 17 -23.94 14.17 -9.48
CA TYR A 17 -23.43 15.48 -9.07
C TYR A 17 -24.50 16.42 -8.51
N GLY A 18 -25.79 16.16 -8.76
CA GLY A 18 -26.91 16.93 -8.19
C GLY A 18 -27.02 16.87 -6.65
N HIS A 19 -26.58 15.76 -6.05
CA HIS A 19 -26.40 15.60 -4.59
C HIS A 19 -24.92 15.60 -4.15
N GLY A 20 -24.01 15.85 -5.09
CA GLY A 20 -22.59 15.49 -5.02
C GLY A 20 -21.74 16.28 -4.02
N LYS A 21 -22.19 17.44 -3.52
CA LYS A 21 -21.40 18.20 -2.53
C LYS A 21 -21.53 17.67 -1.09
N ILE A 22 -22.67 17.09 -0.74
CA ILE A 22 -22.94 16.59 0.62
C ILE A 22 -22.40 15.15 0.75
N ASN A 23 -22.63 14.30 -0.25
CA ASN A 23 -22.13 12.93 -0.19
C ASN A 23 -20.61 12.86 -0.40
N LEU A 24 -20.03 13.73 -1.24
CA LEU A 24 -18.57 13.76 -1.40
C LEU A 24 -17.88 14.26 -0.13
N SER A 25 -18.43 15.28 0.56
CA SER A 25 -17.85 15.75 1.82
C SER A 25 -17.98 14.71 2.94
N VAL A 26 -19.09 13.96 2.99
CA VAL A 26 -19.28 12.84 3.91
C VAL A 26 -18.33 11.69 3.59
N VAL A 27 -18.15 11.33 2.32
CA VAL A 27 -17.15 10.32 1.90
C VAL A 27 -15.74 10.75 2.25
N LEU A 28 -15.36 12.01 1.99
CA LEU A 28 -14.06 12.54 2.38
C LEU A 28 -13.89 12.56 3.90
N ALA A 29 -14.93 12.90 4.68
CA ALA A 29 -14.91 12.83 6.14
C ALA A 29 -14.75 11.40 6.65
N MET A 30 -15.45 10.43 6.05
CA MET A 30 -15.28 9.01 6.38
C MET A 30 -13.87 8.51 6.04
N LEU A 31 -13.29 8.95 4.90
CA LEU A 31 -11.91 8.64 4.55
C LEU A 31 -10.92 9.27 5.55
N MET A 32 -11.14 10.50 6.00
CA MET A 32 -10.31 11.12 7.05
C MET A 32 -10.38 10.32 8.36
N MET A 33 -11.59 9.94 8.80
CA MET A 33 -11.75 9.12 10.00
C MET A 33 -11.10 7.73 9.84
N LEU A 34 -11.20 7.14 8.66
CA LEU A 34 -10.54 5.86 8.34
C LEU A 34 -9.01 6.00 8.39
N THR A 35 -8.44 7.06 7.84
CA THR A 35 -6.99 7.30 7.92
C THR A 35 -6.52 7.43 9.36
N PHE A 36 -7.29 8.10 10.21
CA PHE A 36 -6.98 8.21 11.64
C PHE A 36 -7.05 6.85 12.35
N LEU A 37 -8.07 6.04 12.05
CA LEU A 37 -8.22 4.70 12.61
C LEU A 37 -7.07 3.78 12.17
N LEU A 38 -6.65 3.87 10.91
CA LEU A 38 -5.51 3.11 10.39
C LEU A 38 -4.21 3.50 11.11
N ASP A 39 -3.96 4.79 11.31
CA ASP A 39 -2.79 5.27 12.06
C ASP A 39 -2.77 4.71 13.49
N GLN A 40 -3.91 4.73 14.19
CA GLN A 40 -4.02 4.18 15.54
C GLN A 40 -3.87 2.65 15.56
N THR A 41 -4.39 1.96 14.54
CA THR A 41 -4.27 0.50 14.41
C THR A 41 -2.83 0.10 14.16
N GLN A 42 -2.11 0.82 13.29
CA GLN A 42 -0.71 0.57 12.99
C GLN A 42 0.19 0.82 14.20
N GLU A 43 -0.16 1.83 15.01
CA GLU A 43 0.49 2.06 16.30
C GLU A 43 0.25 0.89 17.26
N MET A 44 -0.98 0.37 17.39
CA MET A 44 -1.28 -0.76 18.28
C MET A 44 -0.72 -2.10 17.81
N SER A 45 -0.70 -2.36 16.50
CA SER A 45 -0.36 -3.68 15.95
C SER A 45 1.15 -3.91 15.77
N CYS A 46 1.96 -2.85 15.75
CA CYS A 46 3.36 -2.95 15.36
C CYS A 46 4.31 -2.36 16.41
N PRO A 47 4.87 -3.18 17.32
CA PRO A 47 5.85 -2.71 18.30
C PRO A 47 7.12 -2.14 17.64
N LEU A 48 7.46 -2.63 16.44
CA LEU A 48 8.58 -2.13 15.65
C LEU A 48 8.33 -0.69 15.15
N PHE A 49 7.11 -0.39 14.72
CA PHE A 49 6.74 0.97 14.34
C PHE A 49 6.75 1.91 15.55
N GLN A 50 6.28 1.45 16.72
CA GLN A 50 6.36 2.22 17.97
C GLN A 50 7.82 2.54 18.34
N ALA A 51 8.73 1.58 18.19
CA ALA A 51 10.16 1.80 18.45
C ALA A 51 10.76 2.86 17.52
N VAL A 52 10.44 2.80 16.22
CA VAL A 52 10.83 3.82 15.24
C VAL A 52 10.22 5.18 15.58
N HIS A 53 8.94 5.23 15.95
CA HIS A 53 8.27 6.48 16.34
C HIS A 53 8.91 7.11 17.58
N LYS A 54 9.27 6.30 18.57
CA LYS A 54 9.99 6.75 19.78
C LYS A 54 11.37 7.31 19.46
N LYS A 55 12.06 6.78 18.44
CA LYS A 55 13.38 7.26 17.99
C LYS A 55 13.31 8.63 17.31
N TYR A 56 12.33 8.86 16.43
CA TYR A 56 12.23 10.09 15.63
C TYR A 56 11.36 11.18 16.26
N THR A 57 10.77 10.94 17.44
CA THR A 57 10.02 11.86 18.32
C THR A 57 8.75 12.48 17.72
N SER A 58 8.65 12.63 16.40
CA SER A 58 7.49 13.18 15.70
C SER A 58 7.07 12.29 14.54
N ARG A 59 5.75 12.15 14.34
CA ARG A 59 5.18 11.45 13.18
C ARG A 59 5.68 12.02 11.85
N ARG A 60 5.84 13.34 11.77
CA ARG A 60 6.36 14.02 10.57
C ARG A 60 7.78 13.57 10.23
N ALA A 61 8.67 13.48 11.22
CA ALA A 61 10.03 12.99 11.01
C ALA A 61 10.05 11.53 10.56
N VAL A 62 9.22 10.66 11.16
CA VAL A 62 9.07 9.27 10.71
C VAL A 62 8.66 9.24 9.23
N TRP A 63 7.65 10.01 8.83
CA TRP A 63 7.18 10.08 7.45
C TRP A 63 8.23 10.62 6.47
N ASP A 64 9.01 11.62 6.87
CA ASP A 64 10.05 12.19 6.03
C ASP A 64 11.21 11.20 5.83
N HIS A 65 11.63 10.50 6.89
CA HIS A 65 12.61 9.42 6.78
C HIS A 65 12.07 8.25 5.95
N LEU A 66 10.83 7.83 6.17
CA LEU A 66 10.20 6.77 5.39
C LEU A 66 10.21 7.10 3.89
N ARG A 67 9.83 8.33 3.54
CA ARG A 67 9.83 8.81 2.15
C ARG A 67 11.24 8.87 1.57
N SER A 68 12.23 9.30 2.36
CA SER A 68 13.64 9.28 1.97
C SER A 68 14.11 7.85 1.66
N HIS A 69 13.81 6.90 2.54
CA HIS A 69 14.22 5.50 2.36
C HIS A 69 13.60 4.89 1.10
N PHE A 70 12.32 5.12 0.83
CA PHE A 70 11.67 4.67 -0.41
C PHE A 70 12.27 5.28 -1.69
N ARG A 71 12.86 6.48 -1.61
CA ARG A 71 13.52 7.12 -2.76
C ARG A 71 14.93 6.56 -2.99
N HIS A 72 15.62 6.24 -1.91
CA HIS A 72 17.05 5.95 -1.91
C HIS A 72 17.41 4.49 -1.70
N PHE A 73 16.45 3.58 -1.48
CA PHE A 73 16.69 2.15 -1.27
C PHE A 73 15.53 1.28 -1.78
N ASN A 74 15.79 -0.01 -1.97
CA ASN A 74 14.75 -1.03 -2.22
C ASN A 74 14.61 -1.91 -0.98
N PHE A 75 13.36 -2.21 -0.59
CA PHE A 75 13.03 -3.09 0.52
C PHE A 75 12.08 -4.18 0.06
N ASP A 76 12.28 -5.40 0.56
CA ASP A 76 11.43 -6.56 0.25
C ASP A 76 10.22 -6.64 1.20
N SER A 77 10.29 -5.97 2.35
CA SER A 77 9.19 -5.92 3.33
C SER A 77 9.18 -4.62 4.14
N MET A 78 8.01 -4.26 4.66
CA MET A 78 7.86 -3.13 5.60
C MET A 78 8.62 -3.35 6.90
N ARG A 79 8.78 -4.61 7.35
CA ARG A 79 9.59 -4.95 8.52
C ARG A 79 11.05 -4.52 8.30
N GLN A 80 11.64 -4.92 7.18
CA GLN A 80 13.02 -4.57 6.82
C GLN A 80 13.22 -3.05 6.76
N LEU A 81 12.23 -2.32 6.23
CA LEU A 81 12.25 -0.86 6.21
C LEU A 81 12.32 -0.27 7.62
N TYR A 82 11.48 -0.74 8.55
CA TYR A 82 11.48 -0.24 9.92
C TYR A 82 12.73 -0.67 10.71
N GLU A 83 13.27 -1.87 10.49
CA GLU A 83 14.55 -2.31 11.07
C GLU A 83 15.70 -1.41 10.61
N VAL A 84 15.79 -1.13 9.31
CA VAL A 84 16.82 -0.23 8.76
C VAL A 84 16.69 1.20 9.31
N MET A 85 15.47 1.69 9.49
CA MET A 85 15.22 2.99 10.15
C MET A 85 15.58 2.96 11.64
N LEU A 86 15.37 1.85 12.33
CA LEU A 86 15.68 1.72 13.76
C LEU A 86 17.19 1.59 14.02
N ASP A 87 17.89 0.80 13.20
CA ASP A 87 19.31 0.48 13.36
C ASP A 87 20.25 1.47 12.63
N ASP A 88 19.71 2.49 11.97
CA ASP A 88 20.46 3.43 11.10
C ASP A 88 21.32 2.74 10.02
N LEU A 89 20.94 1.51 9.64
CA LEU A 89 21.71 0.67 8.73
C LEU A 89 21.56 1.09 7.25
N ALA A 90 20.89 2.21 6.98
CA ALA A 90 20.63 2.72 5.64
C ALA A 90 21.93 2.93 4.84
N MET A 91 23.02 3.28 5.51
CA MET A 91 24.35 3.44 4.90
C MET A 91 24.93 2.15 4.30
N ASN A 92 24.49 0.98 4.73
CA ASN A 92 24.98 -0.31 4.25
C ASN A 92 24.13 -0.91 3.13
N LEU A 93 23.04 -0.24 2.75
CA LEU A 93 22.10 -0.77 1.77
C LEU A 93 22.47 -0.24 0.37
N PRO A 94 22.54 -1.11 -0.66
CA PRO A 94 22.96 -0.68 -1.98
C PRO A 94 21.94 0.27 -2.60
N PRO A 95 22.40 1.26 -3.40
CA PRO A 95 21.51 2.22 -4.03
C PRO A 95 20.55 1.52 -5.01
N PRO A 96 19.32 2.03 -5.18
CA PRO A 96 18.29 1.42 -6.00
C PRO A 96 18.63 1.59 -7.47
N THR A 97 19.33 0.61 -8.02
CA THR A 97 19.60 0.52 -9.45
C THR A 97 18.32 0.19 -10.23
N ARG A 98 18.20 0.66 -11.49
CA ARG A 98 17.06 0.31 -12.35
C ARG A 98 16.88 -1.22 -12.51
N ALA A 99 17.98 -1.96 -12.49
CA ALA A 99 17.97 -3.43 -12.55
C ALA A 99 17.35 -4.04 -11.28
N SER A 100 17.76 -3.60 -10.08
CA SER A 100 17.19 -4.11 -8.82
C SER A 100 15.70 -3.82 -8.68
N ARG A 101 15.22 -2.67 -9.16
CA ARG A 101 13.79 -2.32 -9.12
C ARG A 101 12.92 -3.21 -10.01
N ARG A 102 13.45 -3.64 -11.16
CA ARG A 102 12.78 -4.63 -12.03
C ARG A 102 12.84 -6.03 -11.43
N ALA A 103 13.99 -6.40 -10.88
CA ALA A 103 14.18 -7.69 -10.23
C ALA A 103 13.25 -7.88 -9.02
N SER A 104 13.08 -6.85 -8.17
CA SER A 104 12.17 -6.91 -7.02
C SER A 104 10.70 -6.99 -7.44
N LEU A 105 10.30 -6.28 -8.50
CA LEU A 105 8.96 -6.40 -9.09
C LEU A 105 8.71 -7.80 -9.66
N GLN A 106 9.68 -8.36 -10.39
CA GLN A 106 9.59 -9.71 -10.94
C GLN A 106 9.58 -10.78 -9.86
N ALA A 107 10.42 -10.65 -8.82
CA ALA A 107 10.45 -11.55 -7.68
C ALA A 107 9.12 -11.50 -6.89
N SER A 108 8.55 -10.31 -6.72
CA SER A 108 7.24 -10.13 -6.08
C SER A 108 6.12 -10.75 -6.92
N ALA A 109 6.16 -10.62 -8.24
CA ALA A 109 5.21 -11.26 -9.13
C ALA A 109 5.36 -12.79 -9.13
N ALA A 110 6.58 -13.32 -9.18
CA ALA A 110 6.85 -14.75 -9.11
C ALA A 110 6.41 -15.37 -7.78
N ARG A 111 6.62 -14.67 -6.65
CA ARG A 111 6.13 -15.11 -5.32
C ARG A 111 4.61 -15.18 -5.26
N ARG A 112 3.89 -14.24 -5.90
CA ARG A 112 2.43 -14.28 -5.98
C ARG A 112 1.93 -15.47 -6.80
N LEU A 113 2.57 -15.78 -7.92
CA LEU A 113 2.21 -16.94 -8.73
C LEU A 113 2.45 -18.27 -7.98
N LEU A 114 3.52 -18.35 -7.19
CA LEU A 114 3.79 -19.51 -6.34
C LEU A 114 2.75 -19.65 -5.21
N ASP A 115 2.40 -18.55 -4.56
CA ASP A 115 1.36 -18.52 -3.51
C ASP A 115 -0.02 -18.90 -4.08
N GLU A 116 -0.36 -18.41 -5.27
CA GLU A 116 -1.60 -18.71 -5.97
C GLU A 116 -1.67 -20.18 -6.40
N SER A 117 -0.56 -20.76 -6.87
CA SER A 117 -0.48 -22.19 -7.18
C SER A 117 -0.60 -23.08 -5.93
N THR A 118 -0.07 -22.61 -4.79
CA THR A 118 -0.14 -23.32 -3.51
C THR A 118 -1.56 -23.25 -2.94
N SER A 119 -2.19 -22.08 -2.96
CA SER A 119 -3.59 -21.88 -2.55
C SER A 119 -4.59 -22.62 -3.44
N ALA A 120 -4.33 -22.69 -4.74
CA ALA A 120 -5.13 -23.49 -5.66
C ALA A 120 -5.06 -24.97 -5.29
N SER A 121 -3.85 -25.51 -5.06
CA SER A 121 -3.63 -26.91 -4.68
C SER A 121 -4.36 -27.28 -3.39
N THR A 122 -4.24 -26.47 -2.32
CA THR A 122 -4.96 -26.68 -1.05
C THR A 122 -6.48 -26.73 -1.22
N ARG A 123 -7.04 -25.90 -2.11
CA ARG A 123 -8.48 -25.90 -2.40
C ARG A 123 -8.96 -27.18 -3.09
N ILE A 124 -8.14 -27.80 -3.95
CA ILE A 124 -8.50 -29.04 -4.64
C ILE A 124 -8.62 -30.20 -3.64
N TYR A 125 -7.67 -30.30 -2.69
CA TYR A 125 -7.72 -31.33 -1.65
C TYR A 125 -8.89 -31.16 -0.68
N GLU A 126 -9.28 -29.92 -0.34
CA GLU A 126 -10.47 -29.69 0.50
C GLU A 126 -11.79 -30.05 -0.20
N THR A 127 -11.87 -29.90 -1.52
CA THR A 127 -13.09 -30.27 -2.28
C THR A 127 -13.27 -31.77 -2.52
N GLU A 128 -12.20 -32.58 -2.40
CA GLU A 128 -12.26 -34.03 -2.55
C GLU A 128 -12.44 -34.77 -1.20
N SER A 129 -12.40 -34.05 -0.08
CA SER A 129 -12.44 -34.61 1.28
C SER A 129 -13.80 -34.46 2.00
N GLY A 130 -14.84 -34.02 1.31
CA GLY A 130 -16.21 -33.87 1.83
C GLY A 130 -17.24 -34.63 1.01
#